data_AF-A0A7L4NNC7-F1
#
_entry.id   AF-A0A7L4NNC7-F1
#
_cell.length_a   1.000
_cell.length_b   1.000
_cell.length_c   1.000
_cell.angle_alpha   90.00
_cell.angle_beta   90.00
_cell.angle_gamma   90.00
#
_symmetry.space_group_name_H-M   'P 1'
#
loop_
_entity.id
_entity.type
_entity.pdbx_description
1 polymer ?
#
loop_
_entity_poly.entity_id
_entity_poly.type
_entity_poly.pdbx_seq_one_letter_code
_entity_poly.pdbx_strand_id
1 'polypeptide(L)'
;FCQPSGWQLVTQRNPPSFFVAVLTDINSERHYCACFTFWEALDSAQPQSQPSNGGQEEEEEEEEEEGEESSSLPVQPAQLFAPKSLVLVSRLDHAEVFR
;
A
#
# COMPACT_ATOMS: atom_id res chain seq x y z
N PHE A 1 -1.49 13.51 -2.30
CA PHE A 1 -2.67 14.02 -1.60
C PHE A 1 -3.45 12.93 -0.89
N CYS A 2 -3.90 11.87 -1.58
CA CYS A 2 -4.75 10.83 -0.98
C CYS A 2 -4.03 9.93 0.04
N GLN A 3 -2.69 9.89 0.02
CA GLN A 3 -1.89 9.19 1.02
C GLN A 3 -0.65 10.03 1.38
N PRO A 4 -0.73 10.92 2.37
CA PRO A 4 0.37 11.82 2.73
C PRO A 4 1.58 11.08 3.30
N SER A 5 1.37 9.90 3.88
CA SER A 5 2.44 9.04 4.42
C SER A 5 3.11 8.15 3.37
N GLY A 6 2.70 8.24 2.10
CA GLY A 6 3.23 7.41 1.01
C GLY A 6 2.58 6.02 0.89
N TRP A 7 2.90 5.33 -0.21
CA TRP A 7 2.24 4.08 -0.61
C TRP A 7 3.01 2.80 -0.23
N GLN A 8 3.91 2.91 0.73
CA GLN A 8 4.76 1.80 1.14
C GLN A 8 3.94 0.72 1.84
N LEU A 9 4.33 -0.54 1.63
CA LEU A 9 3.79 -1.66 2.40
C LEU A 9 4.35 -1.64 3.82
N VAL A 10 3.50 -1.99 4.79
CA VAL A 10 3.87 -2.04 6.20
C VAL A 10 3.55 -3.41 6.78
N THR A 11 4.33 -3.84 7.76
CA THR A 11 4.10 -5.09 8.50
C THR A 11 3.10 -4.93 9.64
N GLN A 12 2.88 -3.70 10.11
CA GLN A 12 1.90 -3.37 11.14
C GLN A 12 0.73 -2.57 10.54
N ARG A 13 -0.51 -3.02 10.80
CA ARG A 13 -1.70 -2.31 10.36
C ARG A 13 -1.87 -1.00 11.13
N ASN A 14 -1.82 0.11 10.42
CA ASN A 14 -2.12 1.43 10.98
C ASN A 14 -3.64 1.69 11.04
N PRO A 15 -4.13 2.50 12.00
CA PRO A 15 -5.55 2.85 12.07
C PRO A 15 -5.99 3.64 10.83
N PRO A 16 -7.27 3.52 10.41
CA PRO A 16 -7.82 4.40 9.39
C PRO A 16 -7.74 5.87 9.81
N SER A 17 -7.58 6.76 8.84
CA SER A 17 -7.53 8.21 9.09
C SER A 17 -8.35 8.99 8.08
N PHE A 18 -8.96 10.08 8.55
CA PHE A 18 -9.71 11.01 7.73
C PHE A 18 -9.05 12.40 7.75
N PHE A 19 -8.87 13.00 6.58
CA PHE A 19 -8.38 14.37 6.45
C PHE A 19 -8.96 15.01 5.19
N VAL A 20 -8.87 16.33 5.11
CA VAL A 20 -9.28 17.10 3.92
C VAL A 20 -8.04 17.72 3.28
N ALA A 21 -7.77 17.37 2.02
CA ALA A 21 -6.82 18.10 1.19
C ALA A 21 -7.56 19.17 0.36
N VAL A 22 -6.91 20.30 0.09
CA VAL A 22 -7.48 21.37 -0.74
C VAL A 22 -6.65 21.51 -2.01
N LEU A 23 -7.30 21.36 -3.15
CA LEU A 23 -6.73 21.63 -4.47
C LEU A 23 -7.26 22.97 -4.96
N THR A 24 -6.38 23.83 -5.46
CA THR A 24 -6.74 25.12 -6.04
C THR A 24 -6.59 25.04 -7.55
N ASP A 25 -7.64 25.39 -8.29
CA ASP A 25 -7.62 25.37 -9.75
C ASP A 25 -6.99 26.64 -10.36
N ILE A 26 -6.95 26.71 -11.70
CA ILE A 26 -6.41 27.87 -12.44
C ILE A 26 -7.22 29.16 -12.22
N ASN A 27 -8.49 29.05 -11.84
CA ASN A 27 -9.37 30.18 -11.55
C ASN A 27 -9.31 30.60 -10.07
N SER A 28 -8.42 29.98 -9.28
CA SER A 28 -8.34 30.14 -7.83
C SER A 28 -9.56 29.61 -7.06
N GLU A 29 -10.39 28.76 -7.68
CA GLU A 29 -11.45 28.02 -6.98
C GLU A 29 -10.86 26.87 -6.15
N ARG A 30 -11.49 26.60 -5.00
CA ARG A 30 -11.08 25.54 -4.08
C ARG A 30 -11.90 24.27 -4.29
N HIS A 31 -11.20 23.14 -4.41
CA HIS A 31 -11.76 21.79 -4.39
C HIS A 31 -11.33 21.08 -3.12
N TYR A 32 -12.30 20.72 -2.29
CA TYR A 32 -12.11 19.98 -1.05
C TYR A 32 -12.13 18.48 -1.36
N CYS A 33 -11.04 17.80 -1.03
CA CYS A 33 -10.87 16.36 -1.16
C CYS A 33 -10.99 15.72 0.23
N ALA A 34 -12.17 15.20 0.56
CA ALA A 34 -12.38 14.41 1.77
C ALA A 34 -11.76 13.03 1.56
N CYS A 35 -10.64 12.77 2.22
CA CYS A 35 -9.85 11.56 2.07
C CYS A 35 -10.05 10.66 3.29
N PHE A 36 -10.62 9.48 3.08
CA PHE A 36 -10.61 8.40 4.05
C PHE A 36 -9.54 7.39 3.65
N THR A 37 -8.55 7.18 4.51
CA THR A 37 -7.44 6.25 4.27
C THR A 37 -7.49 5.09 5.23
N PHE A 38 -7.14 3.90 4.76
CA PHE A 38 -7.15 2.69 5.55
C PHE A 38 -6.10 1.71 5.01
N TRP A 39 -5.84 0.66 5.79
CA TRP A 39 -4.84 -0.34 5.46
C TRP A 39 -5.51 -1.70 5.31
N GLU A 40 -5.22 -2.38 4.21
CA GLU A 40 -5.80 -3.69 3.86
C GLU A 40 -4.69 -4.73 3.78
N ALA A 41 -4.96 -5.92 4.33
CA ALA A 41 -4.04 -7.05 4.26
C ALA A 41 -3.87 -7.50 2.81
N LEU A 42 -2.64 -7.80 2.43
CA LEU A 42 -2.36 -8.50 1.18
C LEU A 42 -2.51 -10.00 1.42
N ASP A 43 -3.38 -10.66 0.67
CA ASP A 43 -3.50 -12.11 0.75
C ASP A 43 -2.17 -12.74 0.31
N SER A 44 -1.58 -13.58 1.16
CA SER A 44 -0.34 -14.30 0.86
C SER A 44 -0.56 -15.49 -0.10
N ALA A 45 -1.64 -15.47 -0.87
CA ALA A 45 -2.05 -16.57 -1.73
C ALA A 45 -1.52 -16.40 -3.15
N GLN A 46 -0.23 -16.71 -3.37
CA GLN A 46 0.20 -17.82 -4.24
C GLN A 46 1.71 -17.80 -4.58
N PRO A 47 2.28 -18.99 -4.88
CA PRO A 47 3.71 -19.24 -5.00
C PRO A 47 4.31 -18.58 -6.26
N GLN A 48 5.62 -18.37 -6.22
CA GLN A 48 6.44 -17.94 -7.36
C GLN A 48 6.05 -18.69 -8.64
N SER A 49 5.39 -18.01 -9.56
CA SER A 49 5.49 -18.35 -10.98
C SER A 49 5.15 -17.13 -11.84
N GLN A 50 6.20 -16.67 -12.52
CA GLN A 50 6.28 -15.75 -13.66
C GLN A 50 6.51 -14.25 -13.37
N PRO A 51 7.67 -13.71 -13.82
CA PRO A 51 7.91 -12.29 -13.89
C PRO A 51 7.23 -11.73 -15.14
N SER A 52 6.45 -10.65 -14.98
CA SER A 52 6.11 -9.77 -16.10
C SER A 52 6.78 -8.43 -15.88
N ASN A 53 7.99 -8.36 -16.42
CA ASN A 53 8.60 -7.22 -17.09
C ASN A 53 8.62 -5.86 -16.35
N GLY A 54 9.74 -5.58 -15.71
CA GLY A 54 10.03 -4.27 -15.11
C GLY A 54 11.45 -4.18 -14.56
N GLY A 55 12.45 -4.45 -15.41
CA GLY A 55 13.86 -4.02 -15.31
C GLY A 55 14.55 -4.08 -13.95
N GLN A 56 15.31 -5.15 -13.71
CA GLN A 56 16.67 -5.10 -13.16
C GLN A 56 17.31 -6.47 -13.36
N GLU A 57 18.29 -6.50 -14.25
CA GLU A 57 19.24 -7.59 -14.48
C GLU A 57 20.21 -7.59 -13.30
N GLU A 58 20.18 -8.63 -12.46
CA GLU A 58 21.38 -9.09 -11.74
C GLU A 58 21.37 -10.62 -11.80
N GLU A 59 22.41 -11.13 -12.45
CA GLU A 59 22.71 -12.53 -12.73
C GLU A 59 23.37 -13.22 -11.52
N GLU A 60 23.33 -14.57 -11.56
CA GLU A 60 24.27 -15.53 -10.96
C GLU A 60 24.17 -15.79 -9.43
N GLU A 61 24.24 -17.01 -8.89
CA GLU A 61 24.77 -18.30 -9.37
C GLU A 61 24.12 -19.46 -8.57
N GLU A 62 24.03 -20.65 -9.19
CA GLU A 62 23.64 -21.92 -8.56
C GLU A 62 24.80 -22.49 -7.71
N GLU A 63 24.53 -23.07 -6.53
CA GLU A 63 25.26 -24.27 -6.06
C GLU A 63 24.36 -25.13 -5.17
N GLU A 64 24.25 -26.42 -5.53
CA GLU A 64 23.71 -27.51 -4.71
C GLU A 64 24.73 -27.91 -3.64
N GLU A 65 24.31 -28.19 -2.40
CA GLU A 65 24.90 -29.27 -1.61
C GLU A 65 24.01 -29.75 -0.46
N GLU A 66 24.11 -31.05 -0.18
CA GLU A 66 23.23 -31.89 0.63
C GLU A 66 23.39 -31.70 2.15
N GLY A 67 22.30 -31.95 2.88
CA GLY A 67 22.34 -32.59 4.20
C GLY A 67 22.49 -31.71 5.44
N GLU A 68 21.40 -31.51 6.18
CA GLU A 68 21.31 -31.75 7.63
C GLU A 68 19.89 -31.43 8.12
N GLU A 69 19.26 -32.39 8.81
CA GLU A 69 17.96 -32.25 9.47
C GLU A 69 18.01 -31.15 10.54
N SER A 70 17.71 -29.92 10.15
CA SER A 70 17.20 -28.92 11.08
C SER A 70 15.70 -28.82 10.85
N SER A 71 14.91 -28.97 11.92
CA SER A 71 13.47 -28.72 11.86
C SER A 71 13.25 -27.23 11.57
N SER A 72 13.26 -26.87 10.29
CA SER A 72 12.89 -25.54 9.84
C SER A 72 11.39 -25.41 10.06
N LEU A 73 11.00 -24.84 11.21
CA LEU A 73 9.65 -24.35 11.40
C LEU A 73 9.34 -23.45 10.19
N PRO A 74 8.21 -23.66 9.49
CA PRO A 74 7.88 -22.81 8.36
C PRO A 74 7.76 -21.38 8.87
N VAL A 75 8.69 -20.52 8.48
CA VAL A 75 8.61 -19.08 8.72
C VAL A 75 7.37 -18.61 7.96
N GLN A 76 6.29 -18.34 8.68
CA GLN A 76 5.10 -17.78 8.05
C GLN A 76 5.51 -16.44 7.42
N PRO A 77 5.19 -16.21 6.13
CA PRO A 77 5.48 -14.93 5.50
C PRO A 77 4.82 -13.82 6.32
N ALA A 78 5.57 -12.76 6.61
CA ALA A 78 5.05 -11.65 7.38
C ALA A 78 3.84 -11.05 6.63
N GLN A 79 2.70 -10.95 7.32
CA GLN A 79 1.51 -10.30 6.76
C GLN A 79 1.84 -8.85 6.44
N LEU A 80 1.69 -8.47 5.16
CA LEU A 80 1.85 -7.10 4.70
C LEU A 80 0.50 -6.40 4.56
N PHE A 81 0.50 -5.09 4.77
CA PHE A 81 -0.65 -4.23 4.58
C PHE A 81 -0.33 -3.13 3.57
N ALA A 82 -1.23 -2.96 2.60
CA ALA A 82 -1.16 -1.90 1.61
C ALA A 82 -2.06 -0.73 2.02
N PRO A 83 -1.62 0.53 1.85
CA PRO A 83 -2.46 1.68 2.04
C PRO A 83 -3.50 1.79 0.93
N LYS A 84 -4.73 2.15 1.29
CA LYS A 84 -5.84 2.46 0.37
C LYS A 84 -6.49 3.77 0.78
N SER A 85 -7.15 4.42 -0.18
CA SER A 85 -7.86 5.67 0.05
C SER A 85 -9.15 5.74 -0.77
N LEU A 86 -10.23 6.17 -0.12
CA LEU A 86 -11.45 6.64 -0.76
C LEU A 86 -11.46 8.17 -0.69
N VAL A 87 -11.74 8.82 -1.82
CA VAL A 87 -11.72 10.29 -1.91
C VAL A 87 -12.99 10.80 -2.56
N LEU A 88 -13.66 11.71 -1.86
CA LEU A 88 -14.73 12.51 -2.42
C LEU A 88 -14.20 13.92 -2.72
N VAL A 89 -14.34 14.37 -3.97
CA VAL A 89 -13.96 15.72 -4.39
C VAL A 89 -15.20 16.57 -4.57
N SER A 90 -15.24 17.70 -3.86
CA SER A 90 -16.37 18.63 -3.89
C SER A 90 -15.89 20.08 -3.89
N ARG A 91 -16.69 20.99 -4.45
CA ARG A 91 -16.48 22.44 -4.27
C ARG A 91 -17.11 22.96 -2.96
N LEU A 92 -17.90 22.13 -2.28
CA LEU A 92 -18.56 22.48 -1.03
C LEU A 92 -17.63 22.21 0.16
N ASP A 93 -17.46 23.21 1.02
CA ASP A 93 -16.71 23.09 2.27
C ASP A 93 -17.60 22.47 3.37
N HIS A 94 -17.86 21.17 3.27
CA HIS A 94 -18.78 20.43 4.15
C HIS A 94 -18.11 19.17 4.71
N ALA A 95 -16.91 19.31 5.28
CA ALA A 95 -16.09 18.19 5.73
C ALA A 95 -16.82 17.22 6.68
N GLU A 96 -17.67 17.74 7.57
CA GLU A 96 -18.41 16.91 8.55
C GLU A 96 -19.48 16.02 7.91
N VAL A 97 -20.00 16.36 6.73
CA VAL A 97 -20.96 15.51 6.00
C VAL A 97 -20.27 14.35 5.30
N PHE A 98 -18.99 14.51 4.98
CA PHE A 98 -18.21 13.56 4.17
C PHE A 98 -17.28 12.67 5.00
N ARG A 99 -17.21 12.89 6.32
CA ARG A 99 -16.46 12.06 7.27
C ARG A 99 -17.22 10.78 7.60
#